data_AF-A0A351J0X1-F1
#
_entry.id   AF-A0A351J0X1-F1
#
_cell.length_a   1.000
_cell.length_b   1.000
_cell.length_c   1.000
_cell.angle_alpha   90.00
_cell.angle_beta   90.00
_cell.angle_gamma   90.00
#
_symmetry.space_group_name_H-M   'P 1'
#
loop_
_entity.id
_entity.type
_entity.pdbx_description
1 polymer ?
#
loop_
_entity_poly.entity_id
_entity_poly.type
_entity_poly.pdbx_seq_one_letter_code
_entity_poly.pdbx_strand_id
1 'polypeptide(L)'
;RCPRYPVPFIPDVNHPQWGEVYNIALDDTLGYVMREYYKEAYGPIYSFTEEFQFDTDFIIPTYFCEHHPLSPVVDYSVISLKTDTGRKTIADHTFRIFDGDRVTETLLQDDKALYTCLDEVFGIRL
;
A
#
# COMPACT_ATOMS: atom_id res chain seq x y z
N ARG A 1 0.17 -2.35 -1.26
CA ARG A 1 -0.53 -2.81 -2.49
C ARG A 1 -1.52 -1.72 -2.82
N CYS A 2 -1.49 -1.17 -4.02
CA CYS A 2 -2.28 0.00 -4.40
C CYS A 2 -2.52 -0.06 -5.91
N PRO A 3 -3.78 -0.13 -6.38
CA PRO A 3 -4.10 -0.02 -7.80
C PRO A 3 -3.56 1.28 -8.39
N ARG A 4 -3.08 1.25 -9.64
CA ARG A 4 -2.51 2.43 -10.33
C ARG A 4 -3.56 3.19 -11.15
N TYR A 5 -4.64 2.51 -11.50
CA TYR A 5 -5.78 3.08 -12.16
C TYR A 5 -7.03 2.83 -11.33
N PRO A 6 -8.08 3.67 -11.52
CA PRO A 6 -9.39 3.38 -10.96
C PRO A 6 -9.80 1.94 -11.27
N VAL A 7 -10.22 1.22 -10.22
CA VAL A 7 -10.83 -0.10 -10.36
C VAL A 7 -12.33 0.14 -10.54
N PRO A 8 -12.93 -0.26 -11.68
CA PRO A 8 -14.37 -0.17 -11.86
C PRO A 8 -15.11 -0.86 -10.72
N PHE A 9 -16.18 -0.24 -10.23
CA PHE A 9 -16.94 -0.77 -9.12
C PHE A 9 -17.96 -1.81 -9.60
N ILE A 10 -17.44 -2.98 -10.00
CA ILE A 10 -18.23 -4.11 -10.49
C ILE A 10 -17.77 -5.37 -9.74
N PRO A 11 -18.64 -6.00 -8.93
CA PRO A 11 -18.26 -7.17 -8.15
C PRO A 11 -17.72 -8.32 -9.00
N ASP A 12 -16.69 -8.99 -8.48
CA ASP A 12 -16.06 -10.20 -9.01
C ASP A 12 -15.54 -10.12 -10.45
N VAL A 13 -15.38 -8.91 -10.99
CA VAL A 13 -14.72 -8.68 -12.29
C VAL A 13 -13.23 -8.44 -12.09
N ASN A 14 -12.42 -9.15 -12.86
CA ASN A 14 -10.97 -9.00 -12.85
C ASN A 14 -10.54 -7.75 -13.60
N HIS A 15 -9.70 -6.96 -12.95
CA HIS A 15 -9.10 -5.74 -13.49
C HIS A 15 -7.57 -5.85 -13.46
N PRO A 16 -6.96 -6.36 -14.55
CA PRO A 16 -5.51 -6.39 -14.70
C PRO A 16 -4.94 -4.97 -14.76
N GLN A 17 -3.89 -4.71 -13.99
CA GLN A 17 -3.15 -3.46 -13.99
C GLN A 17 -1.66 -3.76 -13.79
N TRP A 18 -0.83 -3.49 -14.80
CA TRP A 18 0.64 -3.54 -14.66
C TRP A 18 1.18 -4.85 -14.04
N GLY A 19 0.64 -5.99 -14.46
CA GLY A 19 1.01 -7.32 -13.97
C GLY A 19 0.30 -7.78 -12.69
N GLU A 20 -0.41 -6.87 -12.01
CA GLU A 20 -1.27 -7.17 -10.87
C GLU A 20 -2.71 -7.38 -11.36
N VAL A 21 -3.53 -8.12 -10.61
CA VAL A 21 -4.96 -8.28 -10.91
C VAL A 21 -5.76 -7.96 -9.67
N TYR A 22 -6.66 -6.99 -9.79
CA TYR A 22 -7.55 -6.56 -8.71
C TYR A 22 -8.99 -6.94 -9.02
N ASN A 23 -9.78 -7.16 -7.98
CA ASN A 23 -11.24 -7.18 -8.08
C ASN A 23 -11.86 -6.74 -6.76
N ILE A 24 -13.17 -6.52 -6.77
CA ILE A 24 -13.94 -6.16 -5.58
C ILE A 24 -14.91 -7.32 -5.31
N ALA A 25 -14.91 -7.86 -4.10
CA ALA A 25 -15.91 -8.84 -3.66
C ALA A 25 -17.00 -8.14 -2.85
N LEU A 26 -18.21 -8.67 -2.89
CA LEU A 26 -19.22 -8.41 -1.87
C LEU A 26 -19.09 -9.44 -0.74
N ASP A 27 -19.08 -8.97 0.49
CA ASP A 27 -19.00 -9.74 1.72
C ASP A 27 -20.17 -9.37 2.64
N ASP A 28 -20.85 -10.38 3.18
CA ASP A 28 -22.08 -10.19 3.96
C ASP A 28 -21.87 -9.43 5.27
N THR A 29 -20.63 -9.39 5.80
CA THR A 29 -20.29 -8.74 7.06
C THR A 29 -19.56 -7.42 6.86
N LEU A 30 -18.64 -7.37 5.90
CA LEU A 30 -17.71 -6.26 5.70
C LEU A 30 -18.15 -5.26 4.61
N GLY A 31 -19.21 -5.57 3.87
CA GLY A 31 -19.60 -4.79 2.69
C GLY A 31 -18.74 -5.18 1.50
N TYR A 32 -17.99 -4.24 0.93
CA TYR A 32 -17.12 -4.52 -0.22
C TYR A 32 -15.68 -4.75 0.21
N VAL A 33 -15.01 -5.72 -0.42
CA VAL A 33 -13.62 -6.07 -0.14
C VAL A 33 -12.79 -5.91 -1.40
N MET A 34 -11.83 -4.99 -1.39
CA MET A 34 -10.81 -4.90 -2.44
C MET A 34 -9.83 -6.06 -2.27
N ARG A 35 -9.58 -6.82 -3.34
CA ARG A 35 -8.66 -7.95 -3.34
C ARG A 35 -7.61 -7.81 -4.44
N GLU A 36 -6.44 -8.40 -4.20
CA GLU A 36 -5.39 -8.58 -5.21
C GLU A 36 -5.11 -10.07 -5.39
N TYR A 37 -4.98 -10.50 -6.64
CA TYR A 37 -4.49 -11.84 -6.96
C TYR A 37 -2.97 -11.90 -6.76
N TYR A 38 -2.52 -12.71 -5.80
CA TYR A 38 -1.11 -12.86 -5.47
C TYR A 38 -0.86 -14.27 -4.93
N LYS A 39 0.22 -14.92 -5.39
CA LYS A 39 0.55 -16.32 -5.04
C LYS A 39 -0.65 -17.26 -5.17
N GLU A 40 -1.24 -17.24 -6.37
CA GLU A 40 -2.33 -18.14 -6.77
C GLU A 40 -3.67 -17.96 -6.04
N ALA A 41 -3.80 -16.94 -5.19
CA ALA A 41 -5.03 -16.66 -4.45
C ALA A 41 -5.38 -15.17 -4.44
N TYR A 42 -6.67 -14.86 -4.30
CA TYR A 42 -7.12 -13.51 -3.99
C TYR A 42 -6.97 -13.26 -2.50
N GLY A 43 -6.09 -12.32 -2.14
CA GLY A 43 -5.94 -11.84 -0.77
C GLY A 43 -6.68 -10.51 -0.56
N PRO A 44 -7.34 -10.30 0.59
CA PRO A 44 -7.97 -9.01 0.90
C PRO A 44 -6.90 -7.92 1.12
N ILE A 45 -7.20 -6.71 0.67
CA ILE A 45 -6.36 -5.52 0.91
C ILE A 45 -7.01 -4.64 1.98
N TYR A 46 -8.27 -4.25 1.77
CA TYR A 46 -9.10 -3.48 2.69
C TYR A 46 -10.58 -3.68 2.34
N SER A 47 -11.47 -3.38 3.28
CA SER A 47 -12.91 -3.35 3.07
C SER A 47 -13.46 -1.94 3.18
N PHE A 48 -14.63 -1.70 2.59
CA PHE A 48 -15.34 -0.43 2.63
C PHE A 48 -16.85 -0.65 2.41
N THR A 49 -17.65 0.33 2.79
CA THR A 49 -19.09 0.38 2.51
C THR A 49 -19.38 1.51 1.52
N GLU A 50 -20.58 1.52 0.94
CA GLU A 50 -21.05 2.62 0.08
C GLU A 50 -21.55 3.82 0.88
N GLU A 51 -21.48 3.76 2.22
CA GLU A 51 -21.94 4.84 3.08
C GLU A 51 -21.07 6.08 2.88
N PHE A 52 -21.73 7.20 2.59
CA PHE A 52 -21.06 8.49 2.47
C PHE A 52 -20.44 8.88 3.82
N GLN A 53 -19.15 9.22 3.78
CA GLN A 53 -18.40 9.71 4.94
C GLN A 53 -18.23 11.22 4.83
N PHE A 54 -18.46 11.96 5.91
CA PHE A 54 -18.13 13.39 5.97
C PHE A 54 -16.61 13.58 6.14
N ASP A 55 -16.09 14.73 5.73
CA ASP A 55 -14.66 15.05 5.87
C ASP A 55 -14.17 14.87 7.33
N THR A 56 -15.03 15.14 8.31
CA THR A 56 -14.73 14.97 9.74
C THR A 56 -14.58 13.51 10.16
N ASP A 57 -15.24 12.59 9.48
CA ASP A 57 -15.19 11.16 9.81
C ASP A 57 -13.82 10.56 9.49
N PHE A 58 -13.03 11.21 8.62
CA PHE A 58 -11.65 10.83 8.33
C PHE A 58 -10.64 11.35 9.36
N ILE A 59 -10.98 12.39 10.14
CA ILE A 59 -10.07 12.98 11.13
C ILE A 59 -9.80 12.01 12.27
N ILE A 60 -10.85 11.38 12.81
CA ILE A 60 -10.76 10.45 13.94
C ILE A 60 -9.86 9.23 13.63
N PRO A 61 -10.06 8.46 12.53
CA PRO A 61 -9.21 7.33 12.21
C PRO A 61 -7.79 7.77 11.83
N THR A 62 -7.62 8.92 11.18
CA THR A 62 -6.28 9.46 10.88
C THR A 62 -5.51 9.75 12.17
N TYR A 63 -6.14 10.43 13.13
CA TYR A 63 -5.53 10.71 14.44
C TYR A 63 -5.16 9.42 15.18
N PHE A 64 -6.04 8.41 15.14
CA PHE A 64 -5.72 7.10 15.71
C PHE A 64 -4.48 6.50 15.04
N CYS A 65 -4.43 6.48 13.71
CA CYS A 65 -3.30 5.96 12.95
C CYS A 65 -2.00 6.68 13.29
N GLU A 66 -2.02 8.00 13.45
CA GLU A 66 -0.81 8.82 13.67
C GLU A 66 -0.29 8.80 15.12
N HIS A 67 -1.16 8.54 16.10
CA HIS A 67 -0.80 8.76 17.51
C HIS A 67 -1.02 7.57 18.44
N HIS A 68 -1.91 6.64 18.10
CA HIS A 68 -2.26 5.58 19.04
C HIS A 68 -1.16 4.51 19.09
N PRO A 69 -0.71 4.04 20.27
CA PRO A 69 0.37 3.04 20.39
C PRO A 69 0.02 1.64 19.86
N LEU A 70 -1.25 1.41 19.49
CA LEU A 70 -1.68 0.19 18.80
C LEU A 70 -1.74 0.36 17.27
N SER A 71 -1.49 1.56 16.77
CA SER A 71 -1.41 1.79 15.35
C SER A 71 -0.10 1.21 14.81
N PRO A 72 -0.14 0.36 13.78
CA PRO A 72 1.07 -0.21 13.21
C PRO A 72 1.98 0.88 12.60
N VAL A 73 1.44 2.01 12.14
CA VAL A 73 2.25 3.06 11.48
C VAL A 73 3.01 3.96 12.46
N VAL A 74 2.74 3.86 13.78
CA VAL A 74 3.52 4.57 14.80
C VAL A 74 4.89 3.93 15.01
N ASP A 75 4.94 2.59 15.00
CA ASP A 75 6.17 1.84 15.29
C ASP A 75 6.87 1.31 14.03
N TYR A 76 6.21 1.39 12.86
CA TYR A 76 6.72 0.82 11.62
C TYR A 76 6.79 1.88 10.51
N SER A 77 8.01 2.17 10.07
CA SER A 77 8.27 3.12 9.00
C SER A 77 8.16 2.42 7.65
N VAL A 78 7.22 2.85 6.80
CA VAL A 78 7.13 2.37 5.42
C VAL A 78 6.94 3.51 4.45
N ILE A 79 7.74 3.48 3.40
CA ILE A 79 7.49 4.25 2.19
C ILE A 79 7.51 3.31 0.99
N SER A 80 6.57 3.52 0.06
CA SER A 80 6.48 2.73 -1.16
C SER A 80 6.21 3.61 -2.36
N LEU A 81 6.97 3.40 -3.43
CA LEU A 81 6.84 4.08 -4.71
C LEU A 81 6.60 3.04 -5.81
N LYS A 82 5.51 3.16 -6.56
CA LYS A 82 5.27 2.32 -7.75
C LYS A 82 6.19 2.76 -8.89
N THR A 83 6.73 1.79 -9.62
CA THR A 83 7.55 2.01 -10.83
C THR A 83 6.92 1.26 -11.98
N ASP A 84 7.30 1.56 -13.23
CA ASP A 84 6.77 0.90 -14.42
C ASP A 84 6.77 -0.63 -14.30
N THR A 85 7.84 -1.22 -13.80
CA THR A 85 8.00 -2.68 -13.72
C THR A 85 7.76 -3.28 -12.33
N GLY A 86 7.41 -2.46 -11.32
CA GLY A 86 7.17 -2.95 -9.97
C GLY A 86 7.04 -1.85 -8.92
N ARG A 87 7.91 -1.87 -7.90
CA ARG A 87 7.92 -0.88 -6.82
C ARG A 87 9.26 -0.80 -6.10
N LYS A 88 9.50 0.35 -5.48
CA LYS A 88 10.57 0.57 -4.51
C LYS A 88 9.94 0.75 -3.14
N THR A 89 10.53 0.16 -2.10
CA THR A 89 9.97 0.24 -0.74
C THR A 89 11.09 0.36 0.27
N ILE A 90 10.96 1.27 1.22
CA ILE A 90 11.73 1.20 2.47
C ILE A 90 10.76 0.71 3.54
N ALA A 91 11.19 -0.30 4.28
CA ALA A 91 10.53 -0.82 5.47
C ALA A 91 11.56 -0.78 6.60
N ASP A 92 11.36 0.11 7.57
CA ASP A 92 12.34 0.52 8.57
C ASP A 92 13.68 0.93 7.92
N HIS A 93 14.73 0.12 8.08
CA HIS A 93 16.04 0.35 7.49
C HIS A 93 16.30 -0.51 6.25
N THR A 94 15.29 -1.22 5.74
CA THR A 94 15.47 -2.14 4.61
C THR A 94 14.89 -1.56 3.33
N PHE A 95 15.77 -1.22 2.39
CA PHE A 95 15.39 -0.79 1.05
C PHE A 95 15.25 -1.98 0.10
N ARG A 96 14.08 -2.11 -0.53
CA ARG A 96 13.75 -3.17 -1.50
C ARG A 96 13.36 -2.58 -2.84
N ILE A 97 13.86 -3.19 -3.90
CA ILE A 97 13.42 -2.93 -5.28
C ILE A 97 12.80 -4.21 -5.83
N PHE A 98 11.54 -4.11 -6.21
CA PHE A 98 10.79 -5.15 -6.92
C PHE A 98 10.69 -4.71 -8.38
N ASP A 99 11.22 -5.53 -9.29
CA ASP A 99 11.36 -5.24 -10.71
C ASP A 99 11.10 -6.52 -11.51
N GLY A 100 9.86 -6.71 -11.96
CA GLY A 100 9.39 -8.00 -12.46
C GLY A 100 9.58 -9.11 -11.43
N ASP A 101 10.26 -10.19 -11.83
CA ASP A 101 10.56 -11.34 -10.96
C ASP A 101 11.79 -11.12 -10.06
N ARG A 102 12.48 -9.98 -10.20
CA ARG A 102 13.68 -9.67 -9.43
C ARG A 102 13.32 -8.87 -8.18
N VAL A 103 13.88 -9.30 -7.05
CA VAL A 103 13.87 -8.54 -5.80
C VAL A 103 15.30 -8.32 -5.34
N THR A 104 15.68 -7.07 -5.10
CA THR A 104 16.95 -6.72 -4.45
C THR A 104 16.69 -6.06 -3.12
N GLU A 105 17.49 -6.39 -2.11
CA GLU A 105 17.37 -5.88 -0.75
C GLU A 105 18.70 -5.29 -0.28
N THR A 106 18.65 -4.10 0.31
CA THR A 106 19.79 -3.38 0.86
C THR A 106 19.45 -2.84 2.24
N LEU A 107 20.29 -3.13 3.23
CA LEU A 107 20.18 -2.56 4.58
C LEU A 107 20.83 -1.17 4.63
N LEU A 108 20.04 -0.17 4.97
CA LEU A 108 20.44 1.23 5.19
C LEU A 108 21.03 1.34 6.61
N GLN A 109 22.36 1.43 6.69
CA GLN A 109 23.10 1.26 7.95
C GLN A 109 22.85 2.36 8.98
N ASP A 110 22.49 3.56 8.53
CA ASP A 110 22.31 4.74 9.37
C ASP A 110 21.27 5.70 8.78
N ASP A 111 20.90 6.71 9.55
CA ASP A 111 19.95 7.74 9.15
C ASP A 111 20.42 8.55 7.94
N LYS A 112 21.73 8.72 7.77
CA LYS A 112 22.28 9.42 6.61
C LYS A 112 22.00 8.65 5.32
N ALA A 113 22.18 7.33 5.33
CA ALA A 113 21.83 6.46 4.21
C ALA A 113 20.33 6.46 3.94
N LEU A 114 19.50 6.48 5.00
CA LEU A 114 18.05 6.61 4.89
C LEU A 114 17.65 7.92 4.21
N TYR A 115 18.13 9.06 4.71
CA TYR A 115 17.78 10.38 4.18
C TYR A 115 18.28 10.57 2.74
N THR A 116 19.47 10.06 2.43
CA THR A 116 19.99 10.06 1.04
C THR A 116 19.06 9.24 0.14
N CYS A 117 18.61 8.07 0.59
CA CYS A 117 17.67 7.24 -0.17
C CYS A 117 16.31 7.94 -0.35
N LEU A 118 15.79 8.60 0.69
CA LEU A 118 14.53 9.35 0.61
C LEU A 118 14.58 10.48 -0.44
N ASP A 119 15.65 11.27 -0.47
CA ASP A 119 15.79 12.35 -1.46
C ASP A 119 16.01 11.81 -2.87
N GLU A 120 17.03 10.95 -3.06
CA GLU A 120 17.45 10.52 -4.39
C GLU A 120 16.46 9.56 -5.07
N VAL A 121 15.77 8.72 -4.28
CA VAL A 121 14.89 7.67 -4.83
C VAL A 121 13.42 8.05 -4.75
N PHE A 122 13.00 8.69 -3.65
CA PHE A 122 11.60 8.99 -3.39
C PHE A 122 11.26 10.47 -3.55
N GLY A 123 12.25 11.35 -3.73
CA GLY A 123 12.04 12.79 -3.89
C GLY A 123 11.56 13.49 -2.61
N ILE A 124 11.83 12.91 -1.45
CA ILE A 124 11.41 13.44 -0.14
C ILE A 124 12.63 14.02 0.57
N ARG A 125 12.54 15.31 0.92
CA ARG A 125 13.55 16.04 1.69
C ARG A 125 13.03 16.30 3.09
N LEU A 126 13.83 15.92 4.09
CA LEU A 126 13.58 16.13 5.51
C LEU A 126 14.38 17.33 6.03
#